data_AF-A0A2D4HWD5-F1
#
_entry.id   AF-A0A2D4HWD5-F1
#
_cell.length_a   1.000
_cell.length_b   1.000
_cell.length_c   1.000
_cell.angle_alpha   90.00
_cell.angle_beta   90.00
_cell.angle_gamma   90.00
#
_symmetry.space_group_name_H-M   'P 1'
#
loop_
_entity.id
_entity.type
_entity.pdbx_description
1 polymer ?
#
loop_
_entity_poly.entity_id
_entity_poly.type
_entity_poly.pdbx_seq_one_letter_code
_entity_poly.pdbx_strand_id
1 'polypeptide(L)'
;GLAWQRNRIYVPKPCHKDILYLCHNEKSAGHFGYLKTLKLIRRQFWWPYMRSEIEKYVKECSICATSKPRSGKQLGLLQRVANPVYPWQDIAMDFVVELPSSKGYTVIWTVIDLFSKQAHFIPCKKLPSAKQLASLFITHI
;
A
#
# COMPACT_ATOMS: atom_id res chain seq x y z
N GLY A 1 -8.49 39.74 29.51
CA GLY A 1 -8.50 40.04 28.06
C GLY A 1 -7.66 39.03 27.31
N LEU A 2 -7.83 38.90 25.98
CA LEU A 2 -7.00 38.01 25.15
C LEU A 2 -5.68 38.69 24.78
N ALA A 3 -4.58 37.93 24.80
CA ALA A 3 -3.28 38.38 24.30
C ALA A 3 -3.16 38.08 22.80
N TRP A 4 -2.49 38.96 22.07
CA TRP A 4 -2.37 38.88 20.60
C TRP A 4 -0.92 39.00 20.16
N GLN A 5 -0.55 38.26 19.12
CA GLN A 5 0.66 38.50 18.36
C GLN A 5 0.32 38.82 16.91
N ARG A 6 0.56 40.08 16.53
CA ARG A 6 0.05 40.65 15.27
C ARG A 6 -1.46 40.43 15.20
N ASN A 7 -1.94 39.68 14.21
CA ASN A 7 -3.36 39.40 14.01
C ASN A 7 -3.77 37.97 14.42
N ARG A 8 -3.08 37.39 15.41
CA ARG A 8 -3.35 36.03 15.92
C ARG A 8 -3.44 36.04 17.42
N ILE A 9 -4.33 35.22 17.96
CA ILE A 9 -4.53 35.03 19.39
C ILE A 9 -3.34 34.23 19.93
N TYR A 10 -2.72 34.75 20.97
CA TYR A 10 -1.72 34.02 21.75
C TYR A 10 -2.40 32.90 22.53
N VAL A 11 -1.92 31.67 22.39
CA VAL A 11 -2.46 30.51 23.09
C VAL A 11 -1.56 30.19 24.29
N PRO A 12 -2.09 30.19 25.53
CA PRO A 12 -1.35 29.70 26.69
C PRO A 12 -1.11 28.19 26.61
N LYS A 13 0.02 27.73 27.17
CA LYS A 13 0.44 26.31 27.16
C LYS A 13 -0.64 25.28 27.51
N PRO A 14 -1.53 25.51 28.51
CA PRO A 14 -2.60 24.57 28.83
C PRO A 14 -3.57 24.30 27.67
N CYS A 15 -3.79 25.27 26.79
CA CYS A 15 -4.77 25.21 25.70
C CYS A 15 -4.20 24.63 24.40
N HIS A 16 -2.88 24.38 24.31
CA HIS A 16 -2.27 23.88 23.06
C HIS A 16 -2.89 22.56 22.60
N LYS A 17 -3.14 21.64 23.54
CA LYS A 17 -3.71 20.32 23.24
C LYS A 17 -5.11 20.42 22.62
N ASP A 18 -5.94 21.32 23.13
CA ASP A 18 -7.31 21.49 22.65
C ASP A 18 -7.30 22.06 21.22
N ILE A 19 -6.45 23.05 20.95
CA ILE A 19 -6.29 23.61 19.60
C ILE A 19 -5.74 22.56 18.62
N LEU A 20 -4.76 21.76 19.05
CA LEU A 20 -4.21 20.67 18.24
C LEU A 20 -5.27 19.62 17.91
N TYR A 21 -6.08 19.21 18.91
CA TYR A 21 -7.19 18.27 18.73
C TYR A 21 -8.23 18.82 17.74
N LEU A 22 -8.71 20.05 17.95
CA LEU A 22 -9.70 20.69 17.08
C LEU A 22 -9.21 20.86 15.64
N CYS A 23 -7.91 21.08 15.44
CA CYS A 23 -7.34 21.34 14.12
C CYS A 23 -6.78 20.10 13.43
N HIS A 24 -6.79 18.92 14.07
CA HIS A 24 -6.28 17.68 13.49
C HIS A 24 -7.23 16.49 13.64
N ASN A 25 -7.77 16.27 14.84
CA ASN A 25 -8.55 15.07 15.19
C ASN A 25 -10.05 15.23 14.94
N GLU A 26 -10.55 16.46 14.99
CA GLU A 26 -11.96 16.71 14.69
C GLU A 26 -12.33 16.23 13.28
N LYS A 27 -13.56 15.75 13.12
CA LYS A 27 -14.03 15.22 11.84
C LYS A 27 -13.93 16.26 10.72
N SER A 28 -14.18 17.52 11.05
CA SER A 28 -14.04 18.66 10.14
C SER A 28 -12.59 18.97 9.74
N ALA A 29 -11.61 18.56 10.53
CA ALA A 29 -10.18 18.74 10.27
C ALA A 29 -9.53 17.57 9.53
N GLY A 30 -10.17 16.39 9.52
CA GLY A 30 -9.86 15.31 8.59
C GLY A 30 -8.44 14.73 8.67
N HIS A 31 -7.79 14.76 9.83
CA HIS A 31 -6.44 14.19 10.03
C HIS A 31 -5.39 14.69 9.04
N PHE A 32 -5.44 15.98 8.72
CA PHE A 32 -4.50 16.57 7.78
C PHE A 32 -3.02 16.36 8.18
N GLY A 33 -2.16 16.25 7.16
CA GLY A 33 -0.71 16.24 7.36
C GLY A 33 -0.18 17.58 7.89
N TYR A 34 1.05 17.55 8.41
CA TYR A 34 1.70 18.67 9.13
C TYR A 34 1.47 20.05 8.49
N LEU A 35 1.77 20.21 7.19
CA LEU A 35 1.68 21.51 6.53
C LEU A 35 0.25 22.07 6.52
N LYS A 36 -0.76 21.22 6.32
CA LYS A 36 -2.17 21.62 6.29
C LYS A 36 -2.67 21.95 7.70
N THR A 37 -2.32 21.14 8.71
CA THR A 37 -2.63 21.41 10.12
C THR A 37 -1.99 22.71 10.60
N LEU A 38 -0.72 22.95 10.24
CA LEU A 38 -0.01 24.19 10.54
C LEU A 38 -0.70 25.40 9.90
N LYS A 39 -1.11 25.29 8.63
CA LYS A 39 -1.84 26.37 7.93
C LYS A 39 -3.17 26.67 8.59
N LEU A 40 -3.89 25.64 9.07
CA LEU A 40 -5.18 25.80 9.75
C LEU A 40 -5.03 26.55 11.07
N ILE A 41 -4.12 26.09 11.93
CA ILE A 41 -3.88 26.70 13.25
C ILE A 41 -3.39 28.15 13.11
N ARG A 42 -2.46 28.42 12.17
CA ARG A 42 -1.90 29.76 11.93
C ARG A 42 -2.91 30.78 11.38
N ARG A 43 -4.16 30.41 11.08
CA ARG A 43 -5.18 31.39 10.70
C ARG A 43 -5.57 32.27 11.88
N GLN A 44 -5.64 31.70 13.07
CA GLN A 44 -6.21 32.35 14.24
C GLN A 44 -5.28 32.33 15.45
N PHE A 45 -4.36 31.36 15.54
CA PHE A 45 -3.59 31.11 16.75
C PHE A 45 -2.09 31.25 16.55
N TRP A 46 -1.39 31.60 17.62
CA TRP A 46 0.06 31.62 17.69
C TRP A 46 0.55 31.25 19.10
N TRP A 47 1.67 30.52 19.17
CA TRP A 47 2.47 30.33 20.38
C TRP A 47 3.94 30.03 20.00
N PRO A 48 4.90 30.20 20.92
CA PRO A 48 6.30 29.82 20.69
C PRO A 48 6.41 28.33 20.34
N TYR A 49 7.27 27.97 19.40
CA TYR A 49 7.52 26.56 19.01
C TYR A 49 6.30 25.80 18.43
N MET A 50 5.24 26.49 18.00
CA MET A 50 4.04 25.83 17.45
C MET A 50 4.35 24.88 16.29
N ARG A 51 5.36 25.17 15.46
CA ARG A 51 5.73 24.31 14.32
C ARG A 51 6.17 22.92 14.79
N SER A 52 7.11 22.85 15.72
CA SER A 52 7.62 21.59 16.26
C SER A 52 6.56 20.85 17.08
N GLU A 53 5.72 21.57 17.82
CA GLU A 53 4.61 20.94 18.56
C GLU A 53 3.56 20.33 17.62
N ILE A 54 3.16 21.05 16.57
CA ILE A 54 2.21 20.55 15.56
C ILE A 54 2.80 19.37 14.79
N GLU A 55 4.07 19.45 14.39
CA GLU A 55 4.75 18.36 13.69
C GLU A 55 4.79 17.10 14.56
N LYS A 56 5.22 17.24 15.83
CA LYS A 56 5.24 16.14 16.80
C LYS A 56 3.85 15.53 16.98
N TYR A 57 2.83 16.36 17.18
CA TYR A 57 1.45 15.92 17.40
C TYR A 57 0.90 15.13 16.21
N VAL A 58 1.09 15.64 14.97
CA VAL A 58 0.62 14.95 13.76
C VAL A 58 1.40 13.65 13.52
N LYS A 59 2.70 13.63 13.85
CA LYS A 59 3.55 12.43 13.72
C LYS A 59 3.17 11.33 14.73
N GLU A 60 2.76 11.71 15.94
CA GLU A 60 2.34 10.80 17.02
C GLU A 60 0.87 10.36 16.91
N CYS A 61 0.11 10.89 15.95
CA CYS A 61 -1.28 10.48 15.74
C CYS A 61 -1.36 9.01 15.26
N SER A 62 -1.91 8.14 16.11
CA SER A 62 -2.07 6.70 15.83
C SER A 62 -2.90 6.42 14.58
N ILE A 63 -4.00 7.16 14.38
CA ILE A 63 -4.87 7.03 13.20
C ILE A 63 -4.11 7.38 11.93
N CYS A 64 -3.34 8.47 11.92
CA CYS A 64 -2.47 8.81 10.79
C CYS A 64 -1.37 7.78 10.55
N ALA A 65 -0.77 7.24 11.62
CA ALA A 65 0.31 6.28 11.51
C ALA A 65 -0.16 4.95 10.91
N THR A 66 -1.39 4.51 11.21
CA THR A 66 -1.96 3.26 10.67
C THR A 66 -2.61 3.43 9.31
N SER A 67 -3.21 4.59 9.01
CA SER A 67 -3.92 4.85 7.75
C SER A 67 -3.02 5.29 6.61
N LYS A 68 -1.88 5.92 6.89
CA LYS A 68 -1.01 6.42 5.82
C LYS A 68 -0.20 5.26 5.22
N PRO A 69 -0.20 5.10 3.89
CA PRO A 69 0.72 4.19 3.24
C PRO A 69 2.15 4.60 3.58
N ARG A 70 3.03 3.62 3.85
CA ARG A 70 4.44 3.85 4.13
C ARG A 70 5.10 4.52 2.93
N SER A 71 5.25 5.84 2.96
CA SER A 71 6.16 6.57 2.07
C SER A 71 7.56 6.49 2.69
N GLY A 72 8.31 5.41 2.46
CA GLY A 72 9.59 5.27 3.18
C GLY A 72 10.52 4.13 2.82
N LYS A 73 10.20 3.29 1.85
CA LYS A 73 11.22 2.50 1.16
C LYS A 73 10.95 2.61 -0.33
N GLN A 74 12.00 2.93 -1.09
CA GLN A 74 12.00 2.60 -2.51
C GLN A 74 11.61 1.13 -2.58
N LEU A 75 10.61 0.80 -3.40
CA LEU A 75 10.31 -0.59 -3.72
C LEU A 75 11.66 -1.21 -4.07
N GLY A 76 12.03 -2.28 -3.35
CA GLY A 76 13.31 -2.95 -3.60
C GLY A 76 13.45 -3.21 -5.10
N LEU A 77 14.67 -3.18 -5.63
CA LEU A 77 14.87 -3.54 -7.03
C LEU A 77 14.23 -4.91 -7.28
N LEU A 78 13.41 -5.02 -8.33
CA LEU A 78 12.83 -6.30 -8.73
C LEU A 78 13.99 -7.27 -8.98
N GLN A 79 14.13 -8.25 -8.10
CA GLN A 79 15.09 -9.34 -8.29
C GLN A 79 14.53 -10.26 -9.37
N ARG A 80 15.37 -10.64 -10.34
CA ARG A 80 14.98 -11.66 -11.32
C ARG A 80 14.74 -12.97 -10.59
N VAL A 81 13.62 -13.62 -10.89
CA VAL A 81 13.22 -14.91 -10.29
C VAL A 81 14.17 -16.04 -10.73
N ALA A 82 14.70 -15.98 -11.95
CA ALA A 82 15.65 -16.94 -12.49
C ALA A 82 16.50 -16.32 -13.62
N ASN A 83 17.67 -16.92 -13.89
CA ASN A 83 18.51 -16.63 -15.06
C ASN A 83 18.94 -17.95 -15.71
N PRO A 84 18.00 -18.70 -16.32
CA PRO A 84 18.30 -19.99 -16.92
C PRO A 84 19.30 -19.82 -18.06
N VAL A 85 20.18 -20.80 -18.25
CA VAL A 85 21.24 -20.81 -19.27
C VAL A 85 20.91 -21.79 -20.40
N TYR A 86 19.99 -22.73 -20.15
CA TYR A 86 19.53 -23.71 -21.13
C TYR A 86 17.99 -23.80 -21.14
N PRO A 87 17.37 -24.19 -22.27
CA PRO A 87 15.94 -24.46 -22.34
C PRO A 87 15.51 -25.47 -21.27
N TRP A 88 14.32 -25.25 -20.69
CA TRP A 88 13.68 -26.14 -19.71
C TRP A 88 14.40 -26.27 -18.36
N GLN A 89 15.42 -25.47 -18.09
CA GLN A 89 16.12 -25.45 -16.80
C GLN A 89 15.22 -24.91 -15.68
N ASP A 90 14.55 -23.80 -15.94
CA ASP A 90 13.62 -23.16 -15.00
C ASP A 90 12.28 -22.93 -15.70
N ILE A 91 11.19 -23.36 -15.07
CA ILE A 91 9.83 -23.16 -15.58
C ILE A 91 9.01 -22.31 -14.61
N ALA A 92 8.14 -21.47 -15.16
CA ALA A 92 7.07 -20.82 -14.40
C ALA A 92 5.75 -21.54 -14.69
N MET A 93 4.97 -21.79 -13.64
CA MET A 93 3.67 -22.43 -13.74
C MET A 93 2.61 -21.56 -13.06
N ASP A 94 1.47 -21.34 -13.72
CA ASP A 94 0.37 -20.55 -13.17
C ASP A 94 -1.00 -21.03 -13.68
N PHE A 95 -2.08 -20.59 -13.06
CA PHE A 95 -3.45 -20.90 -13.48
C PHE A 95 -4.21 -19.65 -13.85
N VAL A 96 -4.73 -19.62 -15.07
CA VAL A 96 -5.80 -18.69 -15.45
C VAL A 96 -7.13 -19.34 -15.08
N VAL A 97 -7.78 -18.83 -14.05
CA VAL A 97 -9.03 -19.38 -13.49
C VAL A 97 -10.24 -18.54 -13.84
N GLU A 98 -11.43 -19.05 -13.52
CA GLU A 98 -12.72 -18.35 -13.68
C GLU A 98 -12.99 -17.90 -15.12
N LEU A 99 -12.51 -18.67 -16.10
CA LEU A 99 -12.80 -18.41 -17.51
C LEU A 99 -14.23 -18.86 -17.84
N PRO A 100 -14.88 -18.21 -18.83
CA PRO A 100 -16.10 -18.73 -19.42
C PRO A 100 -15.93 -20.18 -19.86
N SER A 101 -16.96 -21.00 -19.63
CA SER A 101 -16.88 -22.41 -19.98
C SER A 101 -16.74 -22.61 -21.48
N SER A 102 -15.67 -23.30 -21.90
CA SER A 102 -15.49 -23.77 -23.28
C SER A 102 -15.40 -25.29 -23.25
N LYS A 103 -16.44 -25.97 -23.76
CA LYS A 103 -16.57 -27.45 -23.71
C LYS A 103 -16.39 -28.03 -22.29
N GLY A 104 -16.81 -27.29 -21.26
CA GLY A 104 -16.67 -27.68 -19.86
C GLY A 104 -15.32 -27.36 -19.22
N TYR A 105 -14.40 -26.71 -19.94
CA TYR A 105 -13.13 -26.22 -19.41
C TYR A 105 -13.25 -24.76 -18.99
N THR A 106 -12.78 -24.44 -17.78
CA THR A 106 -12.89 -23.10 -17.16
C THR A 106 -11.57 -22.61 -16.57
N VAL A 107 -10.52 -23.43 -16.67
CA VAL A 107 -9.17 -23.13 -16.18
C VAL A 107 -8.16 -23.46 -17.27
N ILE A 108 -7.13 -22.64 -17.41
CA ILE A 108 -5.95 -22.94 -18.23
C ILE A 108 -4.75 -22.99 -17.29
N TRP A 109 -4.07 -24.13 -17.26
CA TRP A 109 -2.78 -24.25 -16.61
C TRP A 109 -1.67 -23.89 -17.60
N THR A 110 -0.86 -22.90 -17.24
CA THR A 110 0.25 -22.42 -18.06
C THR A 110 1.56 -22.97 -17.53
N VAL A 111 2.41 -23.47 -18.42
CA VAL A 111 3.78 -23.87 -18.11
C VAL A 111 4.70 -23.18 -19.11
N ILE A 112 5.61 -22.36 -18.62
CA ILE A 112 6.45 -21.49 -19.44
C ILE A 112 7.92 -21.80 -19.16
N ASP A 113 8.67 -22.19 -20.19
CA ASP A 113 10.13 -22.24 -20.11
C ASP A 113 10.68 -20.82 -19.99
N LEU A 114 11.37 -20.53 -18.89
CA LEU A 114 11.88 -19.19 -18.61
C LEU A 114 13.06 -18.81 -19.51
N PHE A 115 13.72 -19.77 -20.18
CA PHE A 115 14.76 -19.50 -21.16
C PHE A 115 14.19 -19.15 -22.53
N SER A 116 13.53 -20.11 -23.19
CA SER A 116 13.05 -19.95 -24.57
C SER A 116 11.75 -19.14 -24.69
N LYS A 117 11.01 -18.97 -23.59
CA LYS A 117 9.64 -18.44 -23.54
C LYS A 117 8.61 -19.31 -24.25
N GLN A 118 8.94 -20.56 -24.55
CA GLN A 118 7.95 -21.55 -24.97
C GLN A 118 6.89 -21.73 -23.87
N ALA A 119 5.61 -21.72 -24.26
CA ALA A 119 4.48 -21.80 -23.35
C ALA A 119 3.55 -22.95 -23.74
N HIS A 120 3.19 -23.76 -22.75
CA HIS A 120 2.19 -24.83 -22.85
C HIS A 120 0.92 -24.37 -22.13
N PHE A 121 -0.22 -24.48 -22.82
CA PHE A 121 -1.54 -24.10 -22.29
C PHE A 121 -2.43 -25.34 -22.19
N ILE A 122 -2.64 -25.83 -20.97
CA ILE A 122 -3.32 -27.10 -20.72
C ILE A 122 -4.71 -26.81 -20.14
N PRO A 123 -5.80 -27.13 -20.85
CA PRO A 123 -7.15 -26.82 -20.40
C PRO A 123 -7.56 -27.77 -19.27
N CYS A 124 -8.14 -27.21 -18.19
CA CYS A 124 -8.67 -27.93 -17.05
C CYS A 124 -10.15 -27.59 -16.79
N LYS A 125 -10.97 -28.58 -16.41
CA LYS A 125 -12.41 -28.39 -16.09
C LYS A 125 -12.65 -27.60 -14.81
N LYS A 126 -11.67 -27.61 -13.92
CA LYS A 126 -11.57 -26.88 -12.66
C LYS A 126 -10.12 -26.89 -12.22
N LEU A 127 -9.80 -26.19 -11.12
CA LEU A 127 -8.47 -26.29 -10.51
C LEU A 127 -8.15 -27.76 -10.16
N PRO A 128 -7.07 -28.34 -10.72
CA PRO A 128 -6.69 -29.72 -10.46
C PRO A 128 -6.15 -29.89 -9.04
N SER A 129 -6.38 -31.07 -8.44
CA SER A 129 -5.64 -31.45 -7.24
C SER A 129 -4.16 -31.67 -7.55
N ALA A 130 -3.29 -31.68 -6.54
CA ALA A 130 -1.85 -31.92 -6.75
C ALA A 130 -1.57 -33.23 -7.51
N LYS A 131 -2.32 -34.30 -7.22
CA LYS A 131 -2.20 -35.58 -7.93
C LYS A 131 -2.59 -35.46 -9.41
N GLN A 132 -3.71 -34.77 -9.69
CA GLN A 132 -4.15 -34.54 -11.07
C GLN A 132 -3.15 -33.66 -11.83
N LEU A 133 -2.62 -32.63 -11.18
CA LEU A 133 -1.61 -31.73 -11.74
C LEU A 133 -0.33 -32.49 -12.09
N ALA A 134 0.15 -33.37 -11.21
CA ALA A 134 1.32 -34.21 -11.48
C ALA A 134 1.08 -35.14 -12.69
N SER A 135 -0.10 -35.74 -12.79
CA SER A 135 -0.46 -36.55 -13.98
C SER A 135 -0.52 -35.70 -15.26
N LEU A 136 -1.08 -34.49 -15.18
CA LEU A 136 -1.11 -33.56 -16.31
C LEU A 136 0.30 -33.12 -16.72
N PHE A 137 1.19 -32.88 -15.75
CA PHE A 137 2.59 -32.54 -16.01
C PHE A 137 3.25 -33.61 -16.87
N ILE A 138 3.26 -34.86 -16.39
CA ILE A 138 3.89 -36.00 -17.09
C ILE A 138 3.28 -36.24 -18.49
N THR A 139 2.01 -35.90 -18.68
CA THR A 139 1.29 -36.14 -19.95
C THR A 139 1.56 -35.06 -20.99
N HIS A 140 1.77 -33.80 -20.56
CA HIS A 140 1.73 -32.64 -21.45
C HIS A 140 3.03 -31.83 -21.52
N ILE A 141 3.96 -32.07 -20.60
CA ILE A 141 5.26 -31.40 -20.47
C ILE A 141 6.35 -32.47 -20.54
#